data_AF-A0AAE7BPX4-F1
#
_entry.id   AF-A0AAE7BPX4-F1
#
_cell.length_a   1.000
_cell.length_b   1.000
_cell.length_c   1.000
_cell.angle_alpha   90.00
_cell.angle_beta   90.00
_cell.angle_gamma   90.00
#
_symmetry.space_group_name_H-M   'P 1'
#
loop_
_entity.id
_entity.type
_entity.pdbx_description
1 polymer ?
#
loop_
_entity_poly.entity_id
_entity_poly.type
_entity_poly.pdbx_seq_one_letter_code
_entity_poly.pdbx_strand_id
1 'polypeptide(L)' 'MEKKTSKAQAKARDKWNEKNKAKKKVYSYRSYTRKFIKEMATIDDIQEIKQLLAEREQELQE' A
#
# COMPACT_ATOMS: atom_id res chain seq x y z
N MET A 1 -4.39 1.66 -26.28
CA MET A 1 -4.64 0.44 -25.47
C MET A 1 -6.08 0.44 -25.01
N GLU A 2 -6.81 -0.64 -25.27
CA GLU A 2 -8.21 -0.79 -24.87
C GLU A 2 -8.29 -0.97 -23.34
N LYS A 3 -9.19 -0.24 -22.68
CA LYS A 3 -9.39 -0.39 -21.23
C LYS A 3 -10.14 -1.71 -20.98
N LYS A 4 -9.47 -2.67 -20.35
CA LYS A 4 -10.06 -3.97 -19.93
C LYS A 4 -11.24 -3.85 -18.95
N THR A 5 -11.49 -2.67 -18.39
CA THR A 5 -12.55 -2.44 -17.39
C THR A 5 -13.69 -1.65 -18.00
N SER A 6 -14.91 -2.19 -17.90
CA SER A 6 -16.11 -1.51 -18.39
C SER A 6 -16.40 -0.24 -17.57
N LYS A 7 -17.13 0.71 -18.15
CA LYS A 7 -17.56 1.94 -17.44
C LYS A 7 -18.37 1.60 -16.18
N ALA A 8 -19.17 0.54 -16.20
CA ALA A 8 -19.96 0.08 -15.06
C ALA A 8 -19.07 -0.46 -13.93
N GLN A 9 -18.07 -1.28 -14.26
CA GLN A 9 -17.09 -1.80 -13.30
C GLN A 9 -16.26 -0.67 -12.66
N ALA A 10 -15.85 0.32 -13.44
CA ALA A 10 -15.16 1.49 -12.93
C ALA A 10 -16.00 2.27 -11.92
N LYS A 11 -17.28 2.54 -12.25
CA LYS A 11 -18.22 3.21 -11.32
C LYS A 11 -18.42 2.42 -10.01
N ALA A 12 -18.56 1.10 -10.10
CA ALA A 12 -18.73 0.25 -8.92
C ALA A 12 -17.48 0.28 -8.03
N ARG A 13 -16.30 0.19 -8.63
CA ARG A 13 -15.01 0.34 -7.94
C ARG A 13 -14.91 1.70 -7.25
N ASP A 14 -15.26 2.78 -7.94
CA ASP A 14 -15.14 4.14 -7.41
C ASP A 14 -16.10 4.36 -6.22
N LYS A 15 -17.34 3.88 -6.33
CA LYS A 15 -18.29 3.90 -5.20
C LYS A 15 -17.80 3.10 -4.00
N TRP A 16 -17.17 1.95 -4.22
CA TRP A 16 -16.58 1.17 -3.13
C TRP A 16 -15.38 1.90 -2.50
N ASN A 17 -14.52 2.50 -3.33
CA ASN A 17 -13.37 3.29 -2.89
C ASN A 17 -13.77 4.50 -2.05
N GLU A 18 -14.84 5.20 -2.44
CA GLU A 18 -15.37 6.35 -1.71
C GLU A 18 -15.87 5.97 -0.31
N LYS A 19 -16.48 4.79 -0.17
CA LYS A 19 -16.93 4.25 1.11
C LYS A 19 -15.78 3.68 1.96
N ASN A 20 -14.71 3.22 1.32
CA ASN A 20 -13.60 2.51 1.97
C ASN A 20 -12.26 3.26 1.86
N LYS A 21 -12.28 4.59 1.95
CA LYS A 21 -11.09 5.45 1.76
C LYS A 21 -9.90 5.00 2.62
N ALA A 22 -10.13 4.68 3.89
CA ALA A 22 -9.09 4.21 4.80
C ALA A 22 -8.46 2.88 4.34
N LYS A 23 -9.28 1.87 3.99
CA LYS A 23 -8.79 0.58 3.50
C LYS A 23 -8.03 0.73 2.19
N LYS A 24 -8.55 1.53 1.26
CA LYS A 24 -7.87 1.86 0.00
C LYS A 24 -6.50 2.48 0.27
N LYS A 25 -6.43 3.45 1.20
CA LYS A 25 -5.18 4.11 1.60
C LYS A 25 -4.16 3.04 2.04
N VAL A 26 -4.53 2.17 2.97
CA VAL A 26 -3.67 1.08 3.46
C VAL A 26 -3.18 0.17 2.32
N TYR A 27 -4.06 -0.22 1.40
CA TYR A 27 -3.65 -1.06 0.25
C TYR A 27 -2.67 -0.36 -0.68
N SER A 28 -2.91 0.93 -0.98
CA SER A 28 -2.00 1.71 -1.81
C SER A 28 -0.62 1.82 -1.18
N TYR A 29 -0.53 2.21 0.10
CA TYR A 29 0.75 2.30 0.79
C TYR A 29 1.45 0.94 0.86
N ARG A 30 0.72 -0.13 1.23
CA ARG A 30 1.29 -1.49 1.28
C ARG A 30 1.88 -1.91 -0.08
N SER A 31 1.19 -1.60 -1.17
CA SER A 31 1.67 -1.91 -2.52
C SER A 31 2.91 -1.09 -2.88
N TYR A 32 2.94 0.19 -2.52
CA TYR A 32 4.08 1.07 -2.79
C TYR A 32 5.30 0.68 -1.98
N THR A 33 5.15 0.43 -0.68
CA THR A 33 6.23 -0.06 0.18
C THR A 33 6.81 -1.37 -0.34
N ARG A 34 5.96 -2.33 -0.73
CA ARG A 34 6.44 -3.59 -1.34
C ARG A 34 7.27 -3.35 -2.58
N LYS A 35 6.80 -2.49 -3.49
CA LYS A 35 7.52 -2.18 -4.73
C LYS A 35 8.84 -1.50 -4.44
N PHE A 36 8.83 -0.51 -3.54
CA PHE A 36 10.02 0.23 -3.13
C PHE A 36 11.10 -0.71 -2.58
N ILE A 37 10.76 -1.53 -1.58
CA ILE A 37 11.69 -2.50 -0.97
C ILE A 37 12.24 -3.48 -2.01
N LYS A 38 11.42 -3.92 -2.96
CA LYS A 38 11.80 -4.95 -3.94
C LYS A 38 12.68 -4.40 -5.07
N GLU A 39 12.41 -3.20 -5.55
CA GLU A 39 12.93 -2.73 -6.85
C GLU A 39 13.78 -1.46 -6.75
N MET A 40 13.70 -0.70 -5.65
CA MET A 40 14.25 0.66 -5.57
C MET A 40 15.10 0.94 -4.33
N ALA A 41 14.84 0.26 -3.22
CA ALA A 41 15.47 0.54 -1.94
C ALA A 41 16.97 0.24 -1.96
N THR A 42 17.74 1.14 -1.36
CA THR A 42 19.17 0.97 -1.07
C THR A 42 19.37 0.13 0.21
N ILE A 43 20.62 -0.21 0.53
CA ILE A 43 20.94 -0.92 1.78
C ILE A 43 20.55 -0.09 3.00
N ASP A 44 20.81 1.21 2.96
CA ASP A 44 20.51 2.12 4.06
C ASP A 44 18.99 2.23 4.28
N ASP A 45 18.20 2.34 3.19
CA ASP A 45 16.73 2.32 3.26
C ASP A 45 16.22 1.02 3.91
N ILE A 46 16.81 -0.12 3.56
CA ILE A 46 16.42 -1.42 4.13
C ILE A 46 16.74 -1.47 5.63
N GLN A 47 17.87 -0.91 6.06
CA GLN A 47 18.25 -0.84 7.47
C GLN A 47 17.28 0.04 8.26
N GLU A 48 16.96 1.24 7.73
CA GLU A 48 15.98 2.14 8.34
C GLU A 48 14.60 1.47 8.48
N ILE A 49 14.11 0.85 7.39
CA ILE A 49 12.81 0.16 7.40
C ILE A 49 12.78 -0.97 8.43
N LYS A 50 13.88 -1.72 8.61
CA LYS A 50 13.95 -2.77 9.64
C LYS A 50 13.83 -2.19 11.05
N GLN A 51 14.47 -1.05 11.32
CA GLN A 51 14.35 -0.38 12.61
C GLN A 51 12.92 0.09 12.88
N LEU A 52 12.30 0.76 11.89
CA LEU A 52 10.91 1.21 11.98
C LEU A 52 9.94 0.04 12.19
N LEU A 53 10.20 -1.13 11.58
CA LEU A 53 9.39 -2.33 11.80
C LEU A 53 9.52 -2.86 13.23
N ALA A 54 10.74 -2.88 13.78
CA ALA A 54 10.97 -3.34 15.15
C ALA A 54 10.23 -2.45 16.16
N GLU A 55 10.33 -1.13 16.03
CA GLU A 55 9.60 -0.17 16.88
C GLU A 55 8.08 -0.37 16.77
N ARG A 56 7.57 -0.54 15.54
CA ARG A 56 6.14 -0.76 15.30
C ARG A 56 5.61 -2.09 15.85
N GLU A 57 6.43 -3.14 15.81
CA GLU A 57 6.08 -4.44 16.39
C GLU A 57 5.99 -4.36 17.92
N GLN A 58 6.89 -3.62 18.57
CA GLN A 58 6.85 -3.37 20.00
C GLN A 58 5.56 -2.63 20.40
N GLU A 59 5.21 -1.54 19.70
CA GLU A 59 3.96 -0.79 19.93
C GLU A 59 2.68 -1.62 19.72
N LEU A 60 2.74 -2.71 18.96
CA LEU A 60 1.59 -3.59 18.70
C LEU A 60 1.49 -4.75 19.70
N GLN A 61 2.57 -5.04 20.42
CA GLN A 61 2.64 -6.09 21.44
C GLN A 61 2.33 -5.55 22.84
N GLU A 62 2.45 -4.24 23.05
CA GLU A 62 1.93 -3.49 24.20
C GLU A 62 0.42 -3.23 24.10
#